data_AF-X1U9Q8-F1
#
_entry.id   AF-X1U9Q8-F1
#
_cell.length_a   1.000
_cell.length_b   1.000
_cell.length_c   1.000
_cell.angle_alpha   90.00
_cell.angle_beta   90.00
_cell.angle_gamma   90.00
#
_symmetry.space_group_name_H-M   'P 1'
#
loop_
_entity.id
_entity.type
_entity.pdbx_description
1 polymer ?
#
loop_
_entity_poly.entity_id
_entity_poly.type
_entity_poly.pdbx_seq_one_letter_code
_entity_poly.pdbx_strand_id
1 'polypeptide(L)' 'IIVTVGHAAGEAKAFEWAKEEPRLKVTEAGKNSRIFPLDTGLTRHGPRAVDALEEFAKFIHPEIFGTIEN' A
#
# COMPACT_ATOMS: atom_id res chain seq x y z
N ILE A 1 1.95 6.27 -1.01
CA ILE A 1 2.65 5.35 -1.94
C ILE A 1 2.04 3.98 -1.74
N ILE A 2 1.76 3.25 -2.81
CA ILE A 2 1.16 1.92 -2.74
C ILE A 2 2.14 0.95 -3.37
N VAL A 3 2.48 -0.10 -2.64
CA VAL A 3 3.44 -1.12 -3.06
C VAL A 3 2.68 -2.42 -3.21
N THR A 4 2.63 -2.94 -4.43
CA THR A 4 1.98 -4.23 -4.64
C THR A 4 2.86 -5.35 -4.10
N VAL A 5 2.31 -6.15 -3.20
CA VAL A 5 2.94 -7.32 -2.60
C VAL A 5 2.13 -8.56 -2.98
N GLY A 6 2.76 -9.58 -3.52
CA GLY A 6 2.16 -10.90 -3.71
C GLY A 6 2.57 -11.87 -2.60
N HIS A 7 2.32 -13.15 -2.86
CA HIS A 7 2.55 -14.24 -1.91
C HIS A 7 3.97 -14.83 -1.97
N ALA A 8 4.86 -14.34 -2.84
CA ALA A 8 6.21 -14.85 -2.98
C ALA A 8 7.20 -14.14 -2.04
N ALA A 9 8.18 -14.89 -1.52
CA ALA A 9 9.14 -14.42 -0.51
C ALA A 9 9.98 -13.18 -0.90
N GLY A 10 9.98 -12.75 -2.16
CA GLY A 10 10.67 -11.55 -2.64
C GLY A 10 9.94 -10.24 -2.38
N GLU A 11 8.65 -10.27 -2.02
CA GLU A 11 7.78 -9.09 -2.10
C GLU A 11 7.73 -8.25 -0.82
N ALA A 12 8.03 -8.86 0.34
CA ALA A 12 8.33 -8.10 1.56
C ALA A 12 9.51 -7.12 1.34
N LYS A 13 10.49 -7.48 0.48
CA LYS A 13 11.62 -6.62 0.16
C LYS A 13 11.23 -5.37 -0.62
N ALA A 14 10.19 -5.42 -1.45
CA ALA A 14 9.73 -4.25 -2.19
C ALA A 14 9.08 -3.24 -1.25
N PHE A 15 8.31 -3.72 -0.27
CA PHE A 15 7.71 -2.86 0.76
C PHE A 15 8.77 -2.24 1.67
N GLU A 16 9.73 -3.03 2.16
CA GLU A 16 10.84 -2.52 2.97
C GLU A 16 11.76 -1.57 2.19
N TRP A 17 12.06 -1.87 0.92
CA TRP A 17 12.78 -0.94 0.05
C TRP A 17 12.03 0.39 -0.09
N ALA A 18 10.71 0.34 -0.29
CA ALA A 18 9.93 1.57 -0.47
C ALA A 18 9.92 2.44 0.80
N LYS A 19 9.96 1.83 1.99
CA LYS A 19 10.11 2.53 3.27
C LYS A 19 11.45 3.27 3.36
N GLU A 20 12.52 2.69 2.82
CA GLU A 20 13.87 3.24 2.94
C GLU A 20 14.36 4.11 1.77
N GLU A 21 13.75 3.97 0.59
CA GLU A 21 14.18 4.64 -0.65
C GLU A 21 14.14 6.19 -0.52
N PRO A 22 15.28 6.88 -0.58
CA PRO A 22 15.36 8.33 -0.41
C PRO A 22 14.49 9.12 -1.38
N ARG A 23 14.35 8.64 -2.63
CA ARG A 23 13.51 9.29 -3.66
C ARG A 23 12.02 9.22 -3.36
N LEU A 24 11.59 8.27 -2.54
CA LEU A 24 10.20 8.16 -2.11
C LEU A 24 9.94 9.00 -0.85
N LYS A 25 10.93 9.11 0.05
CA LYS A 25 10.88 9.93 1.26
C LYS A 25 10.69 11.43 0.98
N VAL A 26 11.06 11.93 -0.20
CA VAL A 26 10.82 13.35 -0.56
C VAL A 26 9.37 13.66 -0.94
N THR A 27 8.55 12.64 -1.23
CA THR A 27 7.13 12.84 -1.53
C THR A 27 6.33 13.08 -0.25
N GLU A 28 5.20 13.78 -0.32
CA GLU A 28 4.33 13.97 0.85
C GLU A 28 3.85 12.64 1.45
N ALA A 29 3.66 11.62 0.63
CA ALA A 29 3.34 10.29 1.14
C ALA A 29 4.51 9.66 1.91
N GLY A 30 5.75 9.80 1.43
CA GLY A 30 6.94 9.30 2.11
C GLY A 30 7.26 10.06 3.41
N LYS A 31 7.16 11.38 3.40
CA LYS A 31 7.36 12.22 4.59
C LYS A 31 6.38 11.90 5.73
N ASN A 32 5.15 11.57 5.37
CA ASN A 32 4.07 11.27 6.33
C ASN A 32 3.92 9.75 6.60
N SER A 33 4.92 8.93 6.24
CA SER A 33 4.88 7.46 6.43
C SER A 33 3.64 6.77 5.84
N ARG A 34 3.05 7.33 4.78
CA ARG A 34 1.88 6.81 4.07
C ARG A 34 2.29 5.87 2.93
N ILE A 35 2.91 4.75 3.30
CA ILE A 35 3.36 3.70 2.39
C ILE A 35 2.62 2.43 2.77
N PHE A 36 1.76 1.93 1.88
CA PHE A 36 0.87 0.81 2.18
C PHE A 36 1.13 -0.36 1.23
N PRO A 37 1.12 -1.61 1.73
CA PRO A 37 1.15 -2.78 0.89
C PRO A 37 -0.25 -3.04 0.30
N LEU A 38 -0.31 -3.52 -0.94
CA LEU A 38 -1.56 -3.97 -1.57
C LEU A 38 -1.35 -5.37 -2.15
N ASP A 39 -2.23 -6.31 -1.85
CA ASP A 39 -2.18 -7.65 -2.45
C ASP A 39 -2.23 -7.56 -3.98
N THR A 40 -1.23 -8.11 -4.68
CA THR A 40 -1.20 -8.19 -6.15
C THR A 40 -2.40 -8.97 -6.71
N GLY A 41 -3.03 -9.84 -5.92
CA GLY A 41 -4.29 -10.48 -6.27
C GLY A 41 -5.46 -9.51 -6.43
N LEU A 42 -5.40 -8.34 -5.78
CA LEU A 42 -6.42 -7.29 -5.83
C LEU A 42 -6.25 -6.34 -7.02
N THR A 43 -5.10 -6.33 -7.69
CA THR A 43 -4.88 -5.50 -8.88
C THR A 43 -5.44 -6.14 -10.16
N ARG A 44 -5.91 -7.39 -10.08
CA ARG A 44 -6.53 -8.09 -11.19
C ARG A 44 -7.96 -7.57 -11.39
N HIS A 45 -8.29 -7.28 -12.65
CA HIS A 45 -9.60 -6.81 -13.03
C HIS A 45 -10.59 -7.98 -12.89
N GLY A 46 -11.61 -7.85 -12.03
CA GLY A 46 -12.52 -8.95 -11.71
C GLY A 46 -13.39 -8.67 -10.48
N PRO A 47 -14.07 -9.70 -9.92
CA PRO A 47 -14.99 -9.53 -8.79
C PRO A 47 -14.33 -8.93 -7.54
N ARG A 48 -13.01 -9.10 -7.39
CA ARG A 48 -12.20 -8.53 -6.30
C ARG A 48 -11.89 -7.04 -6.46
N ALA A 49 -12.39 -6.38 -7.51
CA ALA A 49 -12.21 -4.93 -7.68
C ALA A 49 -12.87 -4.14 -6.54
N VAL A 50 -13.96 -4.65 -5.97
CA VAL A 50 -14.62 -4.05 -4.80
C VAL A 50 -13.69 -4.12 -3.59
N ASP A 51 -13.09 -5.28 -3.32
CA ASP A 51 -12.11 -5.45 -2.23
C ASP A 51 -10.92 -4.48 -2.39
N ALA A 52 -10.42 -4.31 -3.62
CA ALA A 52 -9.34 -3.37 -3.91
C ALA A 52 -9.75 -1.91 -3.62
N LEU A 53 -10.97 -1.53 -4.04
CA LEU A 53 -11.52 -0.20 -3.76
C LEU A 53 -11.68 0.04 -2.25
N GLU A 54 -12.08 -0.97 -1.49
CA GLU A 54 -12.16 -0.88 -0.03
C GLU A 54 -10.78 -0.65 0.60
N GLU A 55 -9.74 -1.38 0.17
CA GLU A 55 -8.37 -1.17 0.65
C GLU A 55 -7.87 0.24 0.32
N PHE A 56 -8.11 0.73 -0.90
CA PHE A 56 -7.78 2.12 -1.25
C PHE A 56 -8.53 3.13 -0.38
N ALA A 57 -9.81 2.88 -0.09
CA ALA A 57 -10.60 3.76 0.78
C ALA A 57 -10.00 3.83 2.19
N LYS A 58 -9.58 2.70 2.76
CA LYS A 58 -8.89 2.66 4.07
C LYS A 58 -7.57 3.45 4.04
N PHE A 59 -6.79 3.36 2.96
CA PHE A 59 -5.53 4.11 2.83
C PHE A 59 -5.73 5.62 2.70
N ILE A 60 -6.81 6.04 2.02
CA ILE A 60 -7.08 7.44 1.72
C ILE A 60 -7.78 8.13 2.89
N HIS A 61 -8.71 7.45 3.56
CA HIS A 61 -9.60 7.98 4.59
C HIS A 61 -9.42 7.33 5.97
N PRO A 62 -8.23 7.42 6.61
CA PRO A 62 -8.00 6.86 7.94
C PRO A 62 -8.91 7.49 9.01
N GLU A 63 -9.46 8.68 8.77
CA GLU A 63 -10.44 9.33 9.65
C GLU A 63 -11.80 8.61 9.71
N ILE A 64 -12.12 7.81 8.68
CA ILE A 64 -13.34 7.00 8.60
C ILE A 64 -13.07 5.57 9.03
N PHE A 65 -11.95 5.00 8.57
CA PHE A 65 -11.65 3.57 8.71
C PHE A 65 -10.68 3.24 9.87
N GLY A 66 -10.13 4.25 10.53
CA GLY A 66 -9.07 4.10 11.53
C GLY A 66 -7.66 4.09 10.91
N THR A 67 -6.65 4.26 11.76
CA THR A 67 -5.24 4.21 11.33
C THR A 67 -4.81 2.76 11.08
N ILE A 68 -4.27 2.50 9.90
CA ILE A 68 -3.66 1.20 9.57
C ILE A 68 -2.22 1.21 10.09
N GLU A 69 -1.90 0.31 11.02
CA GLU A 69 -0.52 0.09 11.47
C GLU A 69 0.26 -0.64 10.36
N ASN A 70 1.41 -0.09 9.96
CA ASN A 70 2.26 -0.56 8.85
C ASN A 70 3.70 -0.85 9.31
#